data_AF-A0A2S6MWJ4-F1
#
_entry.id   AF-A0A2S6MWJ4-F1
#
_cell.length_a   1.000
_cell.length_b   1.000
_cell.length_c   1.000
_cell.angle_alpha   90.00
_cell.angle_beta   90.00
_cell.angle_gamma   90.00
#
_symmetry.space_group_name_H-M   'P 1'
#
loop_
_entity.id
_entity.type
_entity.pdbx_description
1 polymer ?
#
loop_
_entity_poly.entity_id
_entity_poly.type
_entity_poly.pdbx_seq_one_letter_code
_entity_poly.pdbx_strand_id
1 'polypeptide(L)' 'MWKSMEYEEVYLRAYERVGEARASIARYLNFYNSRRPHSSLDRRTPEEADFDPTPPVAEA' A
#
# COMPACT_ATOMS: atom_id res chain seq x y z
N MET A 1 -1.27 1.88 7.68
CA MET A 1 -0.53 1.59 6.43
C MET A 1 0.99 1.62 6.65
N TRP A 2 1.59 2.73 7.09
CA TRP A 2 3.05 2.85 7.28
C TRP A 2 3.65 1.81 8.26
N LYS A 3 2.97 1.55 9.39
CA LYS A 3 3.49 0.65 10.44
C LYS A 3 3.65 -0.81 10.00
N SER A 4 2.78 -1.32 9.13
CA SER A 4 2.89 -2.71 8.63
C SER A 4 4.04 -2.85 7.62
N MET A 5 4.21 -1.85 6.76
CA MET A 5 5.30 -1.80 5.78
C MET A 5 6.67 -1.74 6.45
N GLU A 6 6.84 -0.90 7.48
CA GLU A 6 8.09 -0.82 8.25
C GLU A 6 8.48 -2.18 8.85
N TYR A 7 7.53 -2.91 9.41
CA TYR A 7 7.81 -4.20 10.03
C TYR A 7 8.14 -5.29 9.00
N GLU A 8 7.31 -5.43 7.97
CA GLU A 8 7.42 -6.54 7.02
C GLU A 8 8.59 -6.37 6.03
N GLU A 9 8.85 -5.14 5.58
CA GLU A 9 9.81 -4.89 4.51
C GLU A 9 11.12 -4.26 5.00
N VAL A 10 11.13 -3.48 6.08
CA VAL A 10 12.33 -2.75 6.52
C VAL A 10 12.97 -3.40 7.75
N TYR A 11 12.18 -3.80 8.73
CA TYR A 11 12.71 -4.35 9.98
C TYR A 11 13.15 -5.82 9.85
N LEU A 12 12.49 -6.60 9.01
CA LEU A 12 12.78 -8.02 8.81
C LEU A 12 13.78 -8.31 7.67
N ARG A 13 14.07 -7.33 6.80
CA ARG A 13 15.00 -7.49 5.68
C ARG A 13 16.21 -6.59 5.86
N ALA A 14 17.33 -7.21 6.19
CA ALA A 14 18.63 -6.54 6.17
C ALA A 14 19.11 -6.40 4.71
N TYR A 15 18.63 -5.36 4.00
CA TYR A 15 19.14 -5.09 2.67
C TYR A 15 20.59 -4.63 2.74
N GLU A 16 21.45 -5.24 1.92
CA GLU A 16 22.85 -4.86 1.82
C GLU A 16 23.00 -3.57 0.99
N ARG A 17 22.04 -3.29 0.10
CA ARG A 17 22.05 -2.12 -0.80
C ARG A 17 20.71 -1.41 -0.88
N VAL A 18 20.78 -0.07 -0.98
CA VAL A 18 19.60 0.79 -1.16
C VAL A 18 18.78 0.42 -2.41
N GLY A 19 19.42 -0.05 -3.48
CA GLY A 19 18.73 -0.48 -4.69
C GLY A 19 17.81 -1.69 -4.48
N GLU A 20 18.21 -2.62 -3.61
CA GLU A 20 17.41 -3.81 -3.27
C GLU A 20 16.22 -3.43 -2.40
N ALA A 21 16.43 -2.55 -1.41
CA ALA A 21 15.37 -1.99 -0.60
C ALA A 21 14.31 -1.29 -1.47
N ARG A 22 14.74 -0.44 -2.41
CA ARG A 22 13.83 0.26 -3.33
C ARG A 22 13.03 -0.72 -4.20
N ALA A 23 13.68 -1.74 -4.75
CA ALA A 23 13.00 -2.75 -5.56
C ALA A 23 11.98 -3.56 -4.73
N SER A 24 12.33 -3.87 -3.48
CA SER A 24 11.44 -4.62 -2.59
C SER A 24 10.23 -3.82 -2.15
N ILE A 25 10.44 -2.56 -1.75
CA ILE A 25 9.37 -1.63 -1.41
C ILE A 25 8.44 -1.44 -2.60
N ALA A 26 8.96 -1.29 -3.82
CA ALA A 26 8.15 -1.16 -5.02
C ALA A 26 7.25 -2.39 -5.25
N ARG A 27 7.78 -3.61 -5.06
CA ARG A 27 6.98 -4.85 -5.16
C ARG A 27 5.90 -4.91 -4.08
N TYR A 28 6.25 -4.54 -2.84
CA TYR A 28 5.30 -4.52 -1.74
C TYR A 28 4.14 -3.55 -1.99
N LEU A 29 4.46 -2.33 -2.41
CA LEU A 29 3.45 -1.31 -2.74
C LEU A 29 2.54 -1.77 -3.87
N ASN A 30 3.08 -2.39 -4.92
CA ASN A 30 2.24 -2.95 -5.99
C ASN A 30 1.27 -4.02 -5.45
N PHE A 31 1.75 -4.95 -4.63
CA PHE A 31 0.89 -5.96 -4.00
C PHE A 31 -0.20 -5.32 -3.11
N TYR A 32 0.18 -4.36 -2.26
CA TYR A 32 -0.73 -3.67 -1.35
C TYR A 32 -1.84 -2.91 -2.09
N ASN A 33 -1.47 -2.23 -3.19
CA ASN A 33 -2.37 -1.37 -3.96
C ASN A 33 -3.29 -2.15 -4.93
N SER A 34 -2.81 -3.26 -5.50
CA SER A 34 -3.53 -3.94 -6.58
C SER A 34 -4.15 -5.28 -6.20
N ARG A 35 -3.71 -5.90 -5.10
CA ARG A 35 -4.11 -7.29 -4.77
C ARG A 35 -4.66 -7.50 -3.39
N ARG A 36 -4.44 -6.58 -2.44
CA ARG A 36 -4.84 -6.77 -1.05
C ARG A 36 -6.17 -6.06 -0.78
N PRO A 37 -7.25 -6.80 -0.48
CA PRO A 37 -8.49 -6.23 0.04
C PRO A 37 -8.24 -5.56 1.39
N HIS A 38 -8.73 -4.33 1.58
CA HIS A 38 -8.65 -3.63 2.86
C HIS A 38 -10.03 -3.52 3.49
N SER A 39 -10.15 -3.86 4.77
CA SER A 39 -11.42 -3.78 5.51
C SER A 39 -11.95 -2.35 5.60
N SER A 40 -11.07 -1.35 5.66
CA SER A 40 -11.43 0.08 5.62
C SER A 40 -11.91 0.55 4.25
N LEU A 41 -11.76 -0.26 3.19
CA LEU A 41 -12.20 0.03 1.83
C LEU A 41 -13.30 -0.94 1.38
N ASP A 42 -14.11 -1.44 2.31
CA ASP A 42 -15.16 -2.43 2.03
C ASP A 42 -14.66 -3.71 1.32
N ARG A 43 -13.44 -4.14 1.67
CA ARG A 43 -12.74 -5.27 1.03
C ARG A 43 -12.36 -5.02 -0.44
N ARG A 44 -12.29 -3.76 -0.86
CA ARG A 44 -11.66 -3.36 -2.12
C ARG A 44 -10.17 -3.08 -1.93
N THR A 45 -9.45 -3.12 -3.02
CA THR A 45 -8.07 -2.65 -3.08
C THR A 45 -8.02 -1.12 -3.20
N PRO A 46 -6.90 -0.47 -2.84
CA PRO A 46 -6.77 0.98 -2.96
C PRO A 46 -6.91 1.46 -4.40
N GLU A 47 -6.38 0.73 -5.38
CA GLU A 47 -6.59 1.07 -6.80
C GLU A 47 -8.08 1.07 -7.15
N GLU A 48 -8.84 0.03 -6.76
CA GLU A 48 -10.29 -0.02 -7.01
C GLU A 48 -11.08 1.10 -6.31
N ALA A 49 -10.62 1.57 -5.15
CA ALA A 49 -11.26 2.65 -4.42
C ALA A 49 -10.92 4.05 -4.98
N ASP A 50 -9.71 4.24 -5.50
CA ASP A 50 -9.26 5.51 -6.10
C ASP A 50 -9.87 5.73 -7.50
N PHE A 51 -10.13 4.63 -8.23
CA PHE A 51 -10.87 4.64 -9.49
C PHE A 51 -12.39 4.78 -9.33
N ASP A 52 -12.92 4.69 -8.10
CA ASP A 52 -14.31 5.00 -7.81
C ASP A 52 -14.43 6.53 -7.65
N PRO A 53 -15.09 7.26 -8.56
CA PRO A 53 -15.18 8.71 -8.49
C PRO A 53 -16.13 9.07 -7.35
N THR A 54 -15.63 9.01 -6.11
CA THR A 54 -16.31 9.57 -4.96
C THR A 54 -16.34 11.08 -5.19
N PRO A 55 -17.52 11.71 -5.42
CA PRO A 55 -17.55 13.16 -5.49
C PRO A 55 -17.04 13.70 -4.16
N PRO A 56 -16.24 14.77 -4.14
CA PRO A 56 -15.75 15.34 -2.90
C PRO A 56 -16.97 15.62 -2.01
N VAL A 57 -16.93 15.08 -0.80
CA VAL A 57 -17.98 15.21 0.20
C VAL A 57 -18.29 16.71 0.32
N ALA A 58 -19.51 17.10 -0.05
CA ALA A 58 -19.93 18.49 0.07
C ALA A 58 -19.90 18.86 1.56
N GLU A 59 -18.99 19.75 1.93
CA GLU A 59 -18.97 20.39 3.25
C GLU A 59 -20.26 21.18 3.42
N ALA A 60 -20.98 20.91 4.51
CA ALA A 60 -22.17 21.64 4.96
C ALA A 60 -21.82 22.63 6.06
#